data_AF-A0A7V1RGZ3-F1
#
_entry.id   AF-A0A7V1RGZ3-F1
#
_cell.length_a   1.000
_cell.length_b   1.000
_cell.length_c   1.000
_cell.angle_alpha   90.00
_cell.angle_beta   90.00
_cell.angle_gamma   90.00
#
_symmetry.space_group_name_H-M   'P 1'
#
loop_
_entity.id
_entity.type
_entity.pdbx_description
1 polymer ?
#
loop_
_entity_poly.entity_id
_entity_poly.type
_entity_poly.pdbx_seq_one_letter_code
_entity_poly.pdbx_strand_id
1 'polypeptide(L)'
;MNLRARSAHPSAAGIMRSAGGAGRRPWDGGSSMRTLKVAGLILATAALLAPAAGAAENELTAEEKQAGWRLLFDGRTLDGWGITGRHEGWVVEDGAIACTVRGGGCIHTHEQWADFTLSVDFKTAPRVNSGVFLR
;
A
#
# COMPACT_ATOMS: atom_id res chain seq x y z
N MET A 1 5.34 -0.66 -13.11
CA MET A 1 3.89 -0.34 -13.00
C MET A 1 3.33 -0.93 -11.71
N ASN A 2 2.58 -0.21 -10.86
CA ASN A 2 1.96 -0.86 -9.70
C ASN A 2 0.55 -1.36 -10.01
N LEU A 3 0.27 -2.63 -9.72
CA LEU A 3 -1.05 -3.23 -9.90
C LEU A 3 -1.38 -4.19 -8.76
N ARG A 4 -2.37 -3.82 -7.95
CA ARG A 4 -2.71 -4.52 -6.71
C ARG A 4 -4.17 -4.34 -6.33
N ALA A 5 -4.70 -5.31 -5.61
CA ALA A 5 -6.05 -5.26 -5.05
C ALA A 5 -6.08 -5.73 -3.60
N ARG A 6 -7.14 -5.36 -2.89
CA ARG A 6 -7.50 -5.91 -1.58
C ARG A 6 -8.99 -6.07 -1.48
N SER A 7 -9.46 -7.02 -0.68
CA SER A 7 -10.89 -7.12 -0.36
C SER A 7 -11.37 -5.87 0.40
N ALA A 8 -12.54 -5.36 0.05
CA ALA A 8 -13.10 -4.15 0.67
C ALA A 8 -13.71 -4.41 2.06
N HIS A 9 -13.91 -5.68 2.42
CA HIS A 9 -14.32 -6.07 3.77
C HIS A 9 -13.10 -6.34 4.66
N PRO A 10 -12.93 -5.62 5.78
CA PRO A 10 -12.02 -6.06 6.81
C PRO A 10 -12.58 -7.35 7.40
N SER A 11 -11.80 -8.43 7.35
CA SER A 11 -11.95 -9.51 8.33
C SER A 11 -12.01 -8.85 9.70
N ALA A 12 -13.10 -9.08 10.43
CA ALA A 12 -13.39 -8.50 11.74
C ALA A 12 -12.43 -9.04 12.83
N ALA A 13 -11.14 -8.75 12.68
CA ALA A 13 -10.10 -9.10 13.63
C ALA A 13 -9.60 -7.82 14.31
N GLY A 14 -9.99 -7.64 15.56
CA GLY A 14 -9.24 -6.81 16.50
C GLY A 14 -9.84 -5.45 16.86
N ILE A 15 -11.10 -5.40 17.29
CA ILE A 15 -11.51 -4.31 18.20
C ILE A 15 -10.87 -4.59 19.57
N MET A 16 -9.65 -4.11 19.78
CA MET A 16 -9.04 -4.08 21.11
C MET A 16 -9.66 -2.93 21.90
N ARG A 17 -10.70 -3.23 22.69
CA ARG A 17 -11.20 -2.32 23.73
C ARG A 17 -10.25 -2.42 24.94
N SER A 18 -9.40 -1.42 25.17
CA SER A 18 -8.74 -1.26 26.47
C SER A 18 -9.70 -0.56 27.44
N ALA A 19 -10.15 -1.29 28.46
CA ALA A 19 -10.80 -0.75 29.64
C ALA A 19 -9.75 -0.52 30.75
N GLY A 20 -9.99 0.48 31.60
CA GLY A 20 -9.25 0.74 32.84
C GLY A 20 -8.52 2.09 32.78
N GLY A 21 -8.62 3.00 33.74
CA GLY A 21 -9.27 3.01 35.04
C GLY A 21 -8.89 4.34 35.69
N ALA A 22 -9.87 5.06 36.21
CA ALA A 22 -9.67 6.37 36.85
C ALA A 22 -8.93 6.21 38.19
N GLY A 23 -7.86 6.97 38.39
CA GLY A 23 -7.16 7.10 39.66
C GLY A 23 -6.68 8.53 39.85
N ARG A 24 -7.47 9.36 40.54
CA ARG A 24 -7.11 10.71 40.96
C ARG A 24 -6.09 10.61 42.10
N ARG A 25 -4.96 11.32 42.02
CA ARG A 25 -4.07 11.56 43.17
C ARG A 25 -4.29 12.97 43.72
N PRO A 26 -4.14 13.20 45.04
CA PRO A 26 -4.32 14.52 45.66
C PRO A 26 -3.20 15.49 45.30
N TRP A 27 -3.51 16.78 45.40
CA TRP A 27 -2.66 17.94 45.19
C TRP A 27 -1.88 18.29 46.46
N ASP A 28 -0.54 18.26 46.39
CA ASP A 28 0.33 18.79 47.45
C ASP A 28 0.96 20.10 46.98
N GLY A 29 0.49 21.21 47.57
CA GLY A 29 1.10 22.53 47.44
C GLY A 29 2.07 22.78 48.59
N GLY A 30 3.31 23.17 48.28
CA GLY A 30 4.30 23.54 49.29
C GLY A 30 5.66 23.87 48.68
N SER A 31 5.93 25.16 48.51
CA SER A 31 7.12 25.74 47.88
C SER A 31 8.41 25.49 48.67
N SER A 32 9.48 25.11 47.97
CA SER A 32 10.85 25.41 48.39
C SER A 32 11.78 25.50 47.18
N MET A 33 12.25 26.73 46.94
CA MET A 33 13.23 27.08 45.93
C MET A 33 14.58 26.51 46.35
N ARG A 34 15.09 25.54 45.59
CA ARG A 34 16.49 25.12 45.66
C ARG A 34 17.14 25.37 44.31
N THR A 35 17.94 26.42 44.26
CA THR A 35 18.77 26.79 43.12
C THR A 35 19.74 25.66 42.80
N LEU A 36 19.49 24.92 41.72
CA LEU A 36 20.44 23.97 41.14
C LEU A 36 20.91 24.52 39.81
N LYS A 37 22.24 24.63 39.70
CA LYS A 37 22.98 25.13 38.55
C LYS A 37 22.54 24.39 37.29
N VAL A 38 22.12 25.16 36.27
CA VAL A 38 21.86 24.67 34.92
C VAL A 38 23.18 24.16 34.34
N ALA A 39 23.46 22.88 34.50
CA ALA A 39 24.41 22.17 33.66
C ALA A 39 23.64 21.79 32.40
N GLY A 40 23.96 22.45 31.29
CA GLY A 40 23.28 22.29 30.02
C GLY A 40 23.22 20.83 29.58
N LEU A 41 22.00 20.32 29.41
CA LEU A 41 21.74 19.15 28.59
C LEU A 41 20.97 19.65 27.37
N ILE A 42 21.72 20.05 26.34
CA ILE A 42 21.15 20.17 24.99
C ILE A 42 20.89 18.71 24.57
N LEU A 43 19.67 18.23 24.83
CA LEU A 43 19.20 17.00 24.23
C LEU A 43 18.94 17.34 22.76
N ALA A 44 19.98 17.22 21.93
CA ALA A 44 19.84 17.28 20.49
C ALA A 44 19.04 16.05 20.07
N THR A 45 17.71 16.19 20.04
CA THR A 45 16.85 15.28 19.29
C THR A 45 17.15 15.53 17.82
N ALA A 46 18.20 14.89 17.31
CA ALA A 46 18.31 14.60 15.90
C ALA A 46 17.13 13.67 15.58
N ALA A 47 16.01 14.24 15.18
CA ALA A 47 14.97 13.49 14.50
C ALA A 47 15.64 12.91 13.25
N LEU A 48 16.02 11.63 13.32
CA LEU A 48 16.41 10.88 12.13
C LEU A 48 15.23 11.02 11.16
N LEU A 49 15.40 11.82 10.10
CA LEU A 49 14.60 11.64 8.90
C LEU A 49 14.99 10.26 8.36
N ALA A 50 14.28 9.23 8.83
CA ALA A 50 14.23 7.98 8.09
C ALA A 50 13.66 8.33 6.70
N PRO A 51 14.35 7.98 5.60
CA PRO A 51 13.72 8.08 4.30
C PRO A 51 12.44 7.24 4.38
N ALA A 52 11.30 7.84 4.04
CA ALA A 52 10.10 7.07 3.77
C ALA A 52 10.45 6.14 2.60
N ALA A 53 10.83 4.91 2.91
CA ALA A 53 11.10 3.89 1.92
C ALA A 53 9.76 3.54 1.26
N GLY A 54 9.40 4.30 0.22
CA GLY A 54 8.36 3.88 -0.70
C GLY A 54 8.72 2.52 -1.28
N ALA A 55 7.72 1.66 -1.49
CA ALA A 55 7.97 0.37 -2.14
C ALA A 55 8.60 0.60 -3.52
N ALA A 56 9.50 -0.32 -3.89
CA ALA A 56 9.94 -0.44 -5.28
C ALA A 56 8.73 -0.78 -6.18
N GLU A 57 8.85 -0.54 -7.48
CA GLU A 57 7.77 -0.89 -8.41
C GLU A 57 7.44 -2.39 -8.35
N ASN A 58 6.14 -2.70 -8.41
CA ASN A 58 5.63 -4.07 -8.30
C ASN A 58 5.97 -4.74 -6.95
N GLU A 59 6.17 -3.95 -5.88
CA GLU A 59 6.32 -4.44 -4.52
C GLU A 59 5.29 -3.79 -3.58
N LEU A 60 4.97 -4.49 -2.49
CA LEU A 60 4.12 -3.94 -1.43
C LEU A 60 4.98 -3.46 -0.27
N THR A 61 4.65 -2.28 0.27
CA THR A 61 5.22 -1.82 1.54
C THR A 61 4.74 -2.71 2.69
N ALA A 62 5.38 -2.58 3.85
CA ALA A 62 4.94 -3.30 5.04
C ALA A 62 3.50 -2.93 5.44
N GLU A 63 3.16 -1.65 5.33
CA GLU A 63 1.84 -1.10 5.64
C GLU A 63 0.78 -1.65 4.67
N GLU A 64 1.12 -1.77 3.39
CA GLU A 64 0.21 -2.30 2.38
C GLU A 64 -0.07 -3.79 2.60
N LYS A 65 0.96 -4.58 2.94
CA LYS A 65 0.78 -5.97 3.34
C LYS A 65 -0.12 -6.10 4.56
N GLN A 66 0.10 -5.28 5.60
CA GLN A 66 -0.73 -5.25 6.80
C GLN A 66 -2.18 -4.83 6.50
N ALA A 67 -2.37 -3.92 5.54
CA ALA A 67 -3.68 -3.45 5.10
C ALA A 67 -4.37 -4.41 4.11
N GLY A 68 -3.82 -5.61 3.90
CA GLY A 68 -4.42 -6.68 3.11
C GLY A 68 -4.27 -6.53 1.60
N TRP A 69 -3.35 -5.68 1.12
CA TRP A 69 -3.07 -5.59 -0.30
C TRP A 69 -2.36 -6.84 -0.82
N ARG A 70 -2.71 -7.22 -2.04
CA ARG A 70 -2.10 -8.30 -2.82
C ARG A 70 -1.68 -7.74 -4.17
N LEU A 71 -0.45 -8.03 -4.58
CA LEU A 71 -0.01 -7.78 -5.96
C LEU A 71 -0.81 -8.68 -6.89
N LEU A 72 -1.30 -8.10 -7.98
CA LEU A 72 -1.86 -8.86 -9.09
C LEU A 72 -0.85 -9.06 -10.21
N PHE A 73 0.28 -8.34 -10.17
CA PHE A 73 1.37 -8.45 -11.14
C PHE A 73 2.71 -8.32 -10.40
N ASP A 74 3.65 -9.18 -10.77
CA ASP A 74 4.98 -9.31 -10.14
C ASP A 74 6.06 -8.48 -10.85
N GLY A 75 5.71 -7.75 -11.91
CA GLY A 75 6.64 -6.99 -12.73
C GLY A 75 7.39 -7.82 -13.79
N ARG A 76 7.15 -9.13 -13.89
CA ARG A 76 8.02 -10.05 -14.64
C ARG A 76 7.26 -11.04 -15.51
N THR A 77 6.13 -11.54 -15.04
CA THR A 77 5.37 -12.62 -15.67
C THR A 77 3.90 -12.26 -15.80
N LEU A 78 3.19 -12.93 -16.71
CA LEU A 78 1.73 -12.87 -16.78
C LEU A 78 1.08 -13.98 -15.94
N ASP A 79 1.79 -14.48 -14.93
CA ASP A 79 1.26 -15.53 -14.06
C ASP A 79 0.01 -15.02 -13.32
N GLY A 80 -1.03 -15.85 -13.32
CA GLY A 80 -2.33 -15.47 -12.77
C GLY A 80 -3.23 -14.67 -13.72
N TRP A 81 -2.81 -14.45 -14.97
CA TRP A 81 -3.60 -13.76 -15.99
C TRP A 81 -4.00 -14.67 -17.15
N GLY A 82 -5.26 -14.53 -17.58
CA GLY A 82 -5.80 -15.12 -18.79
C GLY A 82 -5.99 -14.07 -19.89
N ILE A 83 -5.92 -14.49 -21.15
CA ILE A 83 -6.09 -13.63 -22.33
C ILE A 83 -7.26 -14.16 -23.17
N THR A 84 -8.22 -13.29 -23.50
CA THR A 84 -9.39 -13.69 -24.31
C THR A 84 -9.12 -13.66 -25.83
N GLY A 85 -8.10 -12.92 -26.26
CA GLY A 85 -7.70 -12.79 -27.65
C GLY A 85 -6.40 -13.55 -27.95
N ARG A 86 -5.53 -12.93 -28.77
CA ARG A 86 -4.22 -13.49 -29.11
C ARG A 86 -3.24 -13.34 -27.95
N HIS A 87 -2.61 -14.42 -27.54
CA HIS A 87 -1.69 -14.43 -26.39
C HIS A 87 -0.46 -13.54 -26.63
N GLU A 88 0.07 -13.55 -27.86
CA GLU A 88 1.17 -12.68 -28.31
C GLU A 88 0.84 -11.18 -28.29
N GLY A 89 -0.42 -10.82 -28.07
CA GLY A 89 -0.86 -9.43 -27.95
C GLY A 89 -0.53 -8.78 -26.61
N TRP A 90 -0.10 -9.55 -25.62
CA TRP A 90 0.28 -9.07 -24.30
C TRP A 90 1.67 -9.55 -23.93
N VAL A 91 2.51 -8.63 -23.47
CA VAL A 91 3.88 -8.91 -23.04
C VAL A 91 4.17 -8.19 -21.73
N VAL A 92 5.26 -8.59 -21.07
CA VAL A 92 5.86 -7.80 -20.00
C VAL A 92 7.06 -7.04 -20.58
N GLU A 93 7.02 -5.72 -20.47
CA GLU A 93 8.06 -4.81 -20.94
C GLU A 93 8.27 -3.72 -19.88
N ASP A 94 9.52 -3.45 -19.52
CA ASP A 94 9.91 -2.45 -18.52
C ASP A 94 9.13 -2.54 -17.19
N GLY A 95 8.89 -3.76 -16.70
CA GLY A 95 8.15 -3.97 -15.45
C GLY A 95 6.68 -3.57 -15.52
N ALA A 96 6.09 -3.58 -16.72
CA ALA A 96 4.68 -3.29 -16.99
C ALA A 96 4.06 -4.32 -17.95
N ILE A 97 2.76 -4.56 -17.80
CA ILE A 97 1.98 -5.31 -18.77
C ILE A 97 1.68 -4.39 -19.95
N ALA A 98 2.15 -4.77 -21.15
CA ALA A 98 2.04 -3.99 -22.36
C ALA A 98 1.24 -4.73 -23.45
N CYS A 99 0.36 -4.00 -24.14
CA CYS A 99 -0.38 -4.51 -25.29
C CYS A 99 0.38 -4.17 -26.58
N THR A 100 0.79 -5.19 -27.33
CA THR A 100 1.72 -5.06 -28.48
C THR A 100 1.01 -5.03 -29.83
N VAL A 101 -0.23 -5.52 -29.92
CA VAL A 101 -0.96 -5.65 -31.18
C VAL A 101 -2.33 -5.00 -31.13
N ARG A 102 -2.80 -4.51 -32.29
CA ARG A 102 -4.23 -4.23 -32.46
C ARG A 102 -5.01 -5.56 -32.43
N GLY A 103 -5.84 -5.73 -31.40
CA GLY A 103 -6.75 -6.87 -31.27
C GLY A 103 -6.30 -8.02 -30.36
N GLY A 104 -5.58 -7.74 -29.27
CA GLY A 104 -5.16 -8.74 -28.26
C GLY A 104 -6.27 -9.24 -27.31
N GLY A 105 -7.53 -8.80 -27.50
CA GLY A 105 -8.60 -9.07 -26.55
C GLY A 105 -8.37 -8.42 -25.19
N CYS A 106 -9.06 -8.92 -24.16
CA CYS A 106 -8.87 -8.48 -22.78
C CYS A 106 -7.91 -9.42 -22.05
N ILE A 107 -7.06 -8.85 -21.20
CA ILE A 107 -6.35 -9.59 -20.16
C ILE A 107 -7.17 -9.52 -18.86
N HIS A 108 -7.28 -10.63 -18.14
CA HIS A 108 -8.10 -10.72 -16.92
C HIS A 108 -7.41 -11.60 -15.88
N THR A 109 -7.66 -11.34 -14.59
CA THR A 109 -7.18 -12.20 -13.51
C THR A 109 -7.88 -13.56 -13.56
N HIS A 110 -7.17 -14.65 -13.26
CA HIS A 110 -7.79 -15.97 -13.08
C HIS A 110 -8.71 -15.99 -11.85
N GLU A 111 -8.32 -15.27 -10.79
CA GLU A 111 -9.13 -15.08 -9.60
C GLU A 111 -10.28 -14.10 -9.86
N GLN A 112 -11.46 -14.42 -9.31
CA GLN A 112 -12.61 -13.52 -9.33
C GLN A 112 -12.69 -12.78 -8.00
N TRP A 113 -13.04 -11.50 -8.08
CA TRP A 113 -13.16 -10.61 -6.94
C TRP A 113 -14.58 -10.07 -6.85
N ALA A 114 -15.10 -9.93 -5.63
CA ALA A 114 -16.43 -9.37 -5.36
C ALA A 114 -16.30 -7.94 -4.81
N ASP A 115 -16.19 -7.80 -3.49
CA ASP A 115 -15.94 -6.51 -2.86
C ASP A 115 -14.44 -6.25 -2.78
N PHE A 116 -13.92 -5.30 -3.54
CA PHE A 116 -12.50 -4.99 -3.57
C PHE A 116 -12.18 -3.50 -3.78
N THR A 117 -10.96 -3.13 -3.42
CA THR A 117 -10.31 -1.90 -3.85
C THR A 117 -9.19 -2.27 -4.82
N LEU A 118 -9.17 -1.62 -6.00
CA LEU A 118 -8.12 -1.77 -7.01
C LEU A 118 -7.25 -0.50 -7.04
N SER A 119 -5.94 -0.69 -7.11
CA SER A 119 -4.97 0.37 -7.38
C SER A 119 -4.14 -0.05 -8.59
N VAL A 120 -4.11 0.80 -9.61
CA VAL A 120 -3.44 0.53 -10.88
C VAL A 120 -2.81 1.81 -11.43
N ASP A 121 -1.54 1.71 -11.80
CA ASP A 121 -0.86 2.71 -12.62
C ASP A 121 -1.06 2.36 -14.10
N PHE A 122 -1.31 3.35 -14.95
CA PHE A 122 -1.44 3.14 -16.40
C PHE A 122 -0.78 4.26 -17.20
N LYS A 123 -0.36 3.93 -18.41
CA LYS A 123 0.19 4.88 -19.39
C LYS A 123 -0.31 4.48 -20.77
N THR A 124 -0.60 5.47 -21.61
CA THR A 124 -1.07 5.24 -22.99
C THR A 124 -0.29 6.09 -23.97
N ALA A 125 -0.18 5.60 -25.21
CA ALA A 125 0.28 6.40 -26.33
C ALA A 125 -0.88 7.28 -26.88
N PRO A 126 -0.58 8.36 -27.62
CA PRO A 126 -1.62 9.16 -28.27
C PRO A 126 -2.54 8.32 -29.16
N ARG A 127 -3.84 8.59 -29.11
CA ARG A 127 -4.88 7.90 -29.90
C ARG A 127 -5.04 6.39 -29.59
N VAL A 128 -4.70 5.96 -28.38
CA VAL A 128 -5.03 4.61 -27.86
C VAL A 128 -6.34 4.65 -27.07
N ASN A 129 -7.13 3.59 -27.19
CA ASN A 129 -8.31 3.35 -26.35
C ASN A 129 -8.08 2.05 -25.56
N SER A 130 -8.26 2.11 -24.24
CA SER A 130 -8.17 0.98 -23.31
C SER A 130 -9.13 1.22 -22.15
N GLY A 131 -9.32 0.21 -21.30
CA GLY A 131 -10.22 0.32 -20.15
C GLY A 131 -9.93 -0.73 -19.07
N VAL A 132 -10.34 -0.41 -17.85
CA VAL A 132 -10.40 -1.35 -16.73
C VAL A 132 -11.85 -1.84 -16.63
N PHE A 133 -12.04 -3.15 -16.70
CA PHE A 133 -13.36 -3.79 -16.62
C PHE A 133 -13.52 -4.45 -15.26
N LEU A 134 -14.59 -4.09 -14.55
CA LEU A 134 -14.93 -4.60 -13.22
C LEU A 134 -16.35 -5.19 -13.28
N ARG A 135 -16.67 -6.11 -12.38
CA ARG A 135 -18.01 -6.68 -12.21
C ARG A 135 -18.42 -6.58 -10.76
#